data_AF-A0A937EGF0-F1
#
_entry.id   AF-A0A937EGF0-F1
#
_cell.length_a   1.000
_cell.length_b   1.000
_cell.length_c   1.000
_cell.angle_alpha   90.00
_cell.angle_beta   90.00
_cell.angle_gamma   90.00
#
_symmetry.space_group_name_H-M   'P 1'
#
loop_
_entity.id
_entity.type
_entity.pdbx_description
1 polymer ?
#
loop_
_entity_poly.entity_id
_entity_poly.type
_entity_poly.pdbx_seq_one_letter_code
_entity_poly.pdbx_strand_id
1 'polypeptide(L)'
;MSACAQDGATSPETVRKLAGSAEAVRARKQTEQRMREAIAHWDAHTPLTLGRIGVDDRCVGGQAEDLFFQDGGDQYKIRCTMSVDAYFGADPRRVSDTIDGVLTAGDPDGSPIPFGHDFFYATKVVDYYRGRTGDPQGPGTGEPHDLFSAGELTLEWDQVRQKGKRELIEEQAVCTPGDPPVERCLREPSSASVADLRRKYGMVFRVSFSSSNYFTVYKDGRTAT
;
A
#
# COMPACT_ATOMS: atom_id res chain seq x y z
N MET A 1 4.81 31.34 34.32
CA MET A 1 4.72 31.47 32.85
C MET A 1 6.06 31.11 32.27
N SER A 2 6.19 30.01 31.53
CA SER A 2 7.27 29.82 30.56
C SER A 2 6.83 28.75 29.57
N ALA A 3 6.15 29.20 28.52
CA ALA A 3 5.87 28.39 27.34
C ALA A 3 7.02 28.66 26.37
N CYS A 4 8.03 27.80 26.38
CA CYS A 4 8.96 27.73 25.26
C CYS A 4 8.19 27.10 24.10
N ALA A 5 7.67 27.93 23.19
CA ALA A 5 7.28 27.44 21.88
C ALA A 5 8.54 26.82 21.25
N GLN A 6 8.45 25.57 20.84
CA GLN A 6 9.47 24.91 20.02
C GLN A 6 9.54 25.68 18.69
N ASP A 7 10.43 26.65 18.58
CA ASP A 7 10.64 27.45 17.37
C ASP A 7 10.96 26.50 16.20
N GLY A 8 9.98 26.27 15.33
CA GLY A 8 10.12 25.49 14.10
C GLY A 8 9.20 24.26 13.94
N ALA A 9 8.62 23.72 15.01
CA ALA A 9 7.67 22.61 14.93
C ALA A 9 6.25 23.11 14.62
N THR A 10 5.51 22.38 13.78
CA THR A 10 4.14 22.77 13.43
C THR A 10 3.16 22.30 14.50
N SER A 11 2.38 23.23 15.08
CA SER A 11 1.43 22.89 16.14
C SER A 11 0.34 21.93 15.68
N PRO A 12 -0.19 21.04 16.54
CA PRO A 12 -1.28 20.12 16.20
C PRO A 12 -2.53 20.83 15.65
N GLU A 13 -2.85 22.02 16.16
CA GLU A 13 -3.95 22.86 15.67
C GLU A 13 -3.72 23.30 14.23
N THR A 14 -2.49 23.71 13.89
CA THR A 14 -2.11 24.10 12.53
C THR A 14 -2.19 22.92 11.59
N VAL A 15 -1.71 21.74 12.01
CA VAL A 15 -1.81 20.51 11.21
C VAL A 15 -3.29 20.17 10.93
N ARG A 16 -4.16 20.17 11.94
CA ARG A 16 -5.60 19.91 11.76
C ARG A 16 -6.25 20.90 10.81
N LYS A 17 -5.91 22.19 10.92
CA LYS A 17 -6.41 23.24 10.04
C LYS A 17 -5.99 23.01 8.58
N LEU A 18 -4.71 22.70 8.34
CA LEU A 18 -4.19 22.48 7.00
C LEU A 18 -4.70 21.16 6.39
N ALA A 19 -4.76 20.08 7.17
CA ALA A 19 -5.33 18.80 6.75
C ALA A 19 -6.82 18.90 6.40
N GLY A 20 -7.55 19.78 7.09
CA GLY A 20 -8.97 20.07 6.83
C GLY A 20 -9.22 21.08 5.70
N SER A 21 -8.17 21.61 5.06
CA SER A 21 -8.32 22.59 3.98
C SER A 21 -9.01 21.98 2.75
N ALA A 22 -9.69 22.81 1.96
CA ALA A 22 -10.40 22.35 0.77
C ALA A 22 -9.46 21.69 -0.26
N GLU A 23 -8.21 22.14 -0.33
CA GLU A 23 -7.17 21.58 -1.17
C GLU A 23 -6.75 20.19 -0.68
N ALA A 24 -6.40 20.04 0.60
CA ALA A 24 -6.05 18.75 1.20
C ALA A 24 -7.19 17.72 1.08
N VAL A 25 -8.44 18.13 1.32
CA VAL A 25 -9.61 17.25 1.19
C VAL A 25 -9.83 16.82 -0.25
N ARG A 26 -9.60 17.70 -1.23
CA ARG A 26 -9.70 17.37 -2.66
C ARG A 26 -8.61 16.38 -3.07
N ALA A 27 -7.36 16.67 -2.71
CA ALA A 27 -6.23 15.81 -3.01
C ALA A 27 -6.40 14.42 -2.41
N ARG A 28 -6.82 14.33 -1.13
CA ARG A 28 -7.16 13.05 -0.48
C ARG A 28 -8.18 12.25 -1.27
N LYS A 29 -9.30 12.88 -1.65
CA LYS A 29 -10.38 12.21 -2.40
C LYS A 29 -9.90 11.72 -3.76
N GLN A 30 -9.11 12.54 -4.47
CA GLN A 30 -8.59 12.19 -5.79
C GLN A 30 -7.61 11.01 -5.71
N THR A 31 -6.70 11.03 -4.74
CA THR A 31 -5.74 9.93 -4.53
C THR A 31 -6.44 8.64 -4.12
N GLU A 32 -7.37 8.70 -3.16
CA GLU A 32 -8.15 7.51 -2.75
C GLU A 32 -8.97 6.95 -3.92
N GLN A 33 -9.60 7.81 -4.71
CA GLN A 33 -10.41 7.40 -5.86
C GLN A 33 -9.55 6.66 -6.91
N ARG A 34 -8.36 7.18 -7.25
CA ARG A 34 -7.45 6.53 -8.21
C ARG A 34 -7.05 5.13 -7.76
N MET A 35 -6.68 4.98 -6.48
CA MET A 35 -6.30 3.66 -5.92
C MET A 35 -7.50 2.70 -5.93
N ARG A 36 -8.70 3.18 -5.60
CA ARG A 36 -9.93 2.37 -5.64
C ARG A 36 -10.34 1.96 -7.06
N GLU A 37 -10.15 2.83 -8.05
CA GLU A 37 -10.40 2.51 -9.46
C GLU A 37 -9.47 1.40 -9.94
N ALA A 38 -8.19 1.44 -9.57
CA ALA A 38 -7.26 0.36 -9.87
C ALA A 38 -7.65 -0.97 -9.19
N ILE A 39 -8.04 -0.92 -7.90
CA ILE A 39 -8.53 -2.11 -7.18
C ILE A 39 -9.78 -2.69 -7.86
N ALA A 40 -10.72 -1.85 -8.27
CA ALA A 40 -11.93 -2.28 -8.97
C ALA A 40 -11.60 -2.88 -10.35
N HIS A 41 -10.61 -2.33 -11.05
CA HIS A 41 -10.13 -2.92 -12.29
C HIS A 41 -9.58 -4.33 -12.06
N TRP A 42 -8.78 -4.54 -11.02
CA TRP A 42 -8.20 -5.84 -10.70
C TRP A 42 -9.28 -6.87 -10.35
N ASP A 43 -10.28 -6.49 -9.54
CA ASP A 43 -11.42 -7.35 -9.23
C ASP A 43 -12.24 -7.74 -10.48
N ALA A 44 -12.36 -6.82 -11.45
CA ALA A 44 -13.13 -7.06 -12.66
C ALA A 44 -12.39 -7.86 -13.74
N HIS A 45 -11.06 -7.76 -13.82
CA HIS A 45 -10.29 -8.26 -14.97
C HIS A 45 -9.26 -9.34 -14.62
N THR A 46 -9.06 -9.66 -13.34
CA THR A 46 -8.13 -10.72 -12.91
C THR A 46 -8.88 -11.90 -12.30
N PRO A 47 -8.24 -13.07 -12.12
CA PRO A 47 -8.83 -14.21 -11.41
C PRO A 47 -8.97 -14.02 -9.89
N LEU A 48 -8.62 -12.85 -9.36
CA LEU A 48 -8.72 -12.51 -7.95
C LEU A 48 -10.16 -12.14 -7.58
N THR A 49 -10.55 -12.40 -6.33
CA THR A 49 -11.86 -11.95 -5.81
C THR A 49 -11.66 -11.01 -4.64
N LEU A 50 -12.04 -9.74 -4.80
CA LEU A 50 -11.90 -8.72 -3.77
C LEU A 50 -12.69 -9.12 -2.53
N GLY A 51 -12.01 -9.06 -1.39
CA GLY A 51 -12.56 -9.46 -0.11
C GLY A 51 -12.59 -8.34 0.90
N ARG A 52 -11.56 -7.49 0.90
CA ARG A 52 -11.40 -6.39 1.84
C ARG A 52 -10.48 -5.31 1.30
N ILE A 53 -10.74 -4.06 1.65
CA ILE A 53 -9.86 -2.91 1.47
C ILE A 53 -9.50 -2.34 2.84
N GLY A 54 -8.23 -1.99 3.03
CA GLY A 54 -7.73 -1.19 4.13
C GLY A 54 -7.20 0.13 3.59
N VAL A 55 -7.59 1.25 4.19
CA VAL A 55 -7.07 2.59 3.87
C VAL A 55 -6.50 3.17 5.14
N ASP A 56 -5.23 3.54 5.11
CA ASP A 56 -4.55 4.22 6.21
C ASP A 56 -4.08 5.59 5.70
N ASP A 57 -4.64 6.65 6.28
CA ASP A 57 -4.44 8.03 5.89
C ASP A 57 -3.96 8.83 7.11
N ARG A 58 -2.84 9.52 6.98
CA ARG A 58 -2.23 10.28 8.07
C ARG A 58 -1.63 11.59 7.60
N CYS A 59 -1.76 12.62 8.42
CA CYS A 59 -1.07 13.89 8.25
C CYS A 59 -0.16 14.18 9.44
N VAL A 60 1.12 14.37 9.16
CA VAL A 60 2.14 14.68 10.16
C VAL A 60 2.58 16.13 10.05
N GLY A 61 2.78 16.78 11.19
CA GLY A 61 3.36 18.12 11.26
C GLY A 61 4.86 18.12 11.00
N GLY A 62 5.39 19.23 10.52
CA GLY A 62 6.82 19.47 10.42
C GLY A 62 7.50 19.47 11.77
N GLN A 63 8.73 18.95 11.81
CA GLN A 63 9.61 18.97 12.99
C GLN A 63 10.47 20.25 13.00
N ALA A 64 11.03 20.57 14.17
CA ALA A 64 12.09 21.58 14.26
C ALA A 64 13.36 21.07 13.53
N GLU A 65 14.24 21.98 13.11
CA GLU A 65 15.51 21.58 12.47
C GLU A 65 16.31 20.69 13.43
N ASP A 66 16.61 19.46 13.01
CA ASP A 66 17.55 18.58 13.69
C ASP A 66 18.91 18.66 12.98
N LEU A 67 19.94 19.07 13.72
CA LEU A 67 21.30 19.24 13.20
C LEU A 67 22.01 17.90 12.95
N PHE A 68 21.47 16.77 13.43
CA PHE A 68 22.13 15.47 13.38
C PHE A 68 21.46 14.47 12.43
N PHE A 69 20.17 14.61 12.13
CA PHE A 69 19.44 13.73 11.22
C PHE A 69 18.52 14.55 10.28
N GLN A 70 18.96 14.76 9.04
CA GLN A 70 18.15 15.40 8.01
C GLN A 70 17.24 14.35 7.33
N ASP A 71 16.12 14.00 7.96
CA ASP A 71 15.09 13.14 7.36
C ASP A 71 14.07 13.93 6.49
N GLY A 72 14.27 15.25 6.36
CA GLY A 72 13.42 16.18 5.62
C GLY A 72 12.15 16.61 6.36
N GLY A 73 11.96 16.17 7.61
CA GLY A 73 10.85 16.59 8.48
C GLY A 73 10.86 18.09 8.83
N ASP A 74 11.99 18.74 8.64
CA ASP A 74 12.23 20.16 8.84
C ASP A 74 11.79 21.04 7.64
N GLN A 75 11.53 20.47 6.46
CA GLN A 75 11.24 21.25 5.25
C GLN A 75 9.75 21.59 5.08
N TYR A 76 8.85 20.83 5.71
CA TYR A 76 7.41 20.99 5.57
C TYR A 76 6.73 21.45 6.87
N LYS A 77 5.56 22.08 6.73
CA LYS A 77 4.61 22.36 7.82
C LYS A 77 3.69 21.17 8.05
N ILE A 78 3.25 20.54 6.96
CA ILE A 78 2.43 19.35 6.97
C ILE A 78 2.80 18.47 5.78
N ARG A 79 2.78 17.17 6.00
CA ARG A 79 2.84 16.15 4.96
C ARG A 79 1.75 15.12 5.23
N CYS A 80 0.87 14.94 4.27
CA CYS A 80 -0.18 13.94 4.32
C CYS A 80 0.12 12.81 3.35
N THR A 81 -0.03 11.60 3.87
CA THR A 81 0.27 10.35 3.19
C THR A 81 -0.89 9.40 3.28
N MET A 82 -1.15 8.66 2.21
CA MET A 82 -2.14 7.59 2.18
C MET A 82 -1.50 6.30 1.69
N SER A 83 -1.79 5.19 2.36
CA SER A 83 -1.53 3.83 1.91
C SER A 83 -2.85 3.07 1.82
N VAL A 84 -2.98 2.24 0.79
CA VAL A 84 -4.16 1.41 0.57
C VAL A 84 -3.73 -0.02 0.34
N ASP A 85 -4.34 -0.95 1.07
CA ASP A 85 -4.19 -2.37 0.84
C ASP A 85 -5.52 -2.95 0.35
N ALA A 86 -5.47 -3.74 -0.72
CA ALA A 86 -6.60 -4.56 -1.14
C ALA A 86 -6.25 -6.04 -0.98
N TYR A 87 -7.13 -6.77 -0.30
CA TYR A 87 -7.00 -8.18 0.00
C TYR A 87 -7.98 -8.98 -0.85
N PHE A 88 -7.44 -9.94 -1.59
CA PHE A 88 -8.18 -10.75 -2.54
C PHE A 88 -8.06 -12.24 -2.18
N GLY A 89 -9.14 -12.97 -2.38
CA GLY A 89 -9.12 -14.43 -2.33
C GLY A 89 -8.76 -15.04 -3.67
N ALA A 90 -8.07 -16.18 -3.65
CA ALA A 90 -7.78 -17.00 -4.82
C ALA A 90 -7.66 -18.49 -4.47
N ASP A 91 -7.63 -19.35 -5.48
CA ASP A 91 -7.43 -20.81 -5.33
C ASP A 91 -5.92 -21.15 -5.30
N PRO A 92 -5.39 -21.77 -4.23
CA PRO A 92 -3.99 -22.17 -4.12
C PRO A 92 -3.52 -23.20 -5.15
N ARG A 93 -4.43 -23.83 -5.90
CA ARG A 93 -4.10 -24.75 -7.00
C ARG A 93 -3.81 -24.03 -8.30
N ARG A 94 -4.18 -22.74 -8.39
CA ARG A 94 -4.14 -21.96 -9.63
C ARG A 94 -3.19 -20.77 -9.55
N VAL A 95 -2.22 -20.77 -8.64
CA VAL A 95 -1.30 -19.63 -8.43
C VAL A 95 -0.64 -19.15 -9.73
N SER A 96 -0.17 -20.07 -10.57
CA SER A 96 0.41 -19.71 -11.87
C SER A 96 -0.58 -18.99 -12.77
N ASP A 97 -1.82 -19.46 -12.84
CA ASP A 97 -2.85 -18.86 -13.69
C ASP A 97 -3.32 -17.52 -13.13
N THR A 98 -3.37 -17.39 -11.81
CA THR A 98 -3.72 -16.14 -11.14
C THR A 98 -2.68 -15.07 -11.42
N ILE A 99 -1.39 -15.36 -11.21
CA ILE A 99 -0.30 -14.40 -11.48
C ILE A 99 -0.24 -14.09 -12.98
N ASP A 100 -0.30 -15.09 -13.85
CA ASP A 100 -0.32 -14.90 -15.31
C ASP A 100 -1.53 -14.07 -15.77
N GLY A 101 -2.69 -14.26 -15.14
CA GLY A 101 -3.90 -13.46 -15.35
C GLY A 101 -3.73 -12.00 -14.92
N VAL A 102 -3.09 -11.74 -13.78
CA VAL A 102 -2.74 -10.39 -13.33
C VAL A 102 -1.80 -9.71 -14.34
N LEU A 103 -0.73 -10.39 -14.76
CA LEU A 103 0.22 -9.86 -15.75
C LEU A 103 -0.41 -9.63 -17.12
N THR A 104 -1.45 -10.41 -17.47
CA THR A 104 -2.17 -10.30 -18.74
C THR A 104 -3.21 -9.18 -18.71
N ALA A 105 -3.95 -9.03 -17.62
CA ALA A 105 -4.86 -7.91 -17.43
C ALA A 105 -4.10 -6.59 -17.49
N GLY A 106 -2.87 -6.59 -16.97
CA GLY A 106 -2.04 -5.41 -16.91
C GLY A 106 -2.73 -4.33 -16.08
N ASP A 107 -2.49 -3.09 -16.47
CA ASP A 107 -3.02 -1.93 -15.79
C ASP A 107 -4.00 -1.17 -16.69
N PRO A 108 -5.05 -0.54 -16.14
CA PRO A 108 -5.83 0.45 -16.87
C PRO A 108 -4.95 1.60 -17.39
N ASP A 109 -5.32 2.15 -18.55
CA ASP A 109 -4.62 3.30 -19.14
C ASP A 109 -4.48 4.45 -18.12
N GLY A 110 -3.24 4.87 -17.87
CA GLY A 110 -2.92 5.98 -16.95
C GLY A 110 -2.90 5.60 -15.46
N SER A 111 -2.96 4.31 -15.14
CA SER A 111 -2.75 3.82 -13.78
C SER A 111 -1.24 3.65 -13.49
N PRO A 112 -0.81 3.79 -12.22
CA PRO A 112 0.60 3.74 -11.83
C PRO A 112 1.08 2.31 -11.51
N ILE A 113 0.55 1.27 -12.16
CA ILE A 113 0.80 -0.14 -11.80
C ILE A 113 1.44 -0.88 -12.99
N PRO A 114 2.75 -0.83 -13.16
CA PRO A 114 3.40 -1.47 -14.31
C PRO A 114 3.66 -2.96 -14.04
N PHE A 115 2.61 -3.75 -13.79
CA PHE A 115 2.73 -5.21 -13.83
C PHE A 115 2.33 -5.73 -15.20
N GLY A 116 3.34 -6.13 -15.96
CA GLY A 116 3.18 -6.75 -17.26
C GLY A 116 4.16 -7.90 -17.46
N HIS A 117 3.99 -8.62 -18.57
CA HIS A 117 4.88 -9.72 -18.96
C HIS A 117 6.29 -9.26 -19.37
N ASP A 118 6.52 -7.96 -19.51
CA ASP A 118 7.84 -7.35 -19.66
C ASP A 118 8.65 -7.35 -18.35
N PHE A 119 7.99 -7.53 -17.21
CA PHE A 119 8.65 -7.72 -15.92
C PHE A 119 9.26 -9.12 -15.82
N PHE A 120 10.52 -9.25 -16.25
CA PHE A 120 11.25 -10.52 -16.36
C PHE A 120 11.20 -11.40 -15.08
N TYR A 121 11.21 -10.77 -13.91
CA TYR A 121 11.10 -11.51 -12.65
C TYR A 121 9.72 -12.19 -12.50
N ALA A 122 8.63 -11.51 -12.86
CA ALA A 122 7.29 -12.09 -12.78
C ALA A 122 7.11 -13.32 -13.68
N THR A 123 7.69 -13.30 -14.88
CA THR A 123 7.67 -14.47 -15.78
C THR A 123 8.35 -15.68 -15.15
N LYS A 124 9.47 -15.49 -14.43
CA LYS A 124 10.13 -16.58 -13.68
C LYS A 124 9.29 -17.09 -12.52
N VAL A 125 8.56 -16.21 -11.83
CA VAL A 125 7.63 -16.61 -10.76
C VAL A 125 6.50 -17.47 -11.32
N VAL A 126 5.93 -17.09 -12.47
CA VAL A 126 4.90 -17.90 -13.15
C VAL A 126 5.46 -19.27 -13.53
N ASP A 127 6.65 -19.33 -14.13
CA ASP A 127 7.28 -20.61 -14.51
C ASP A 127 7.65 -21.49 -13.31
N TYR A 128 8.04 -20.89 -12.17
CA TYR A 128 8.21 -21.60 -10.90
C TYR A 128 6.89 -22.28 -10.49
N TYR A 129 5.78 -21.54 -10.50
CA TYR A 129 4.47 -22.12 -10.18
C TYR A 129 3.97 -23.11 -11.24
N ARG A 130 4.45 -23.05 -12.48
CA ARG A 130 4.20 -24.11 -13.48
C ARG A 130 5.10 -25.34 -13.31
N GLY A 131 6.09 -25.28 -12.41
CA GLY A 131 7.07 -26.36 -12.19
C GLY A 131 8.12 -26.47 -13.29
N ARG A 132 8.37 -25.39 -14.04
CA ARG A 132 9.32 -25.34 -15.17
C ARG A 132 10.73 -24.89 -14.76
N THR A 133 10.83 -24.14 -13.68
CA THR A 133 12.10 -23.60 -13.17
C THR A 133 12.24 -23.87 -11.67
N GLY A 134 13.48 -23.82 -11.18
CA GLY A 134 13.75 -23.70 -9.74
C GLY A 134 13.43 -22.29 -9.23
N ASP A 135 13.85 -22.01 -8.00
CA ASP A 135 13.64 -20.74 -7.30
C ASP A 135 14.05 -19.53 -8.16
N PRO A 136 13.15 -18.54 -8.37
CA PRO A 136 13.37 -17.48 -9.37
C PRO A 136 14.49 -16.50 -8.99
N GLN A 137 14.79 -16.36 -7.69
CA GLN A 137 15.87 -15.52 -7.17
C GLN A 137 17.18 -16.30 -6.94
N GLY A 138 17.17 -17.62 -7.14
CA GLY A 138 18.34 -18.48 -6.99
C GLY A 138 18.13 -19.61 -5.97
N PRO A 139 18.98 -20.64 -5.97
CA PRO A 139 18.79 -21.81 -5.10
C PRO A 139 18.72 -21.44 -3.62
N GLY A 140 17.67 -21.90 -2.93
CA GLY A 140 17.53 -21.73 -1.48
C GLY A 140 16.87 -20.43 -1.05
N THR A 141 16.38 -19.61 -1.99
CA THR A 141 15.59 -18.42 -1.67
C THR A 141 14.15 -18.75 -1.29
N GLY A 142 13.70 -19.98 -1.55
CA GLY A 142 12.37 -20.44 -1.18
C GLY A 142 11.28 -20.06 -2.19
N GLU A 143 10.03 -20.23 -1.76
CA GLU A 143 8.87 -19.93 -2.60
C GLU A 143 8.71 -18.41 -2.76
N PRO A 144 8.68 -17.89 -4.01
CA PRO A 144 8.40 -16.48 -4.25
C PRO A 144 6.99 -16.15 -3.77
N HIS A 145 6.83 -15.00 -3.14
CA HIS A 145 5.53 -14.60 -2.59
C HIS A 145 5.22 -13.12 -2.82
N ASP A 146 6.00 -12.45 -3.67
CA ASP A 146 5.86 -11.04 -3.96
C ASP A 146 6.28 -10.69 -5.41
N LEU A 147 5.71 -9.59 -5.91
CA LEU A 147 6.16 -8.81 -7.05
C LEU A 147 6.15 -7.34 -6.62
N PHE A 148 7.26 -6.64 -6.89
CA PHE A 148 7.42 -5.24 -6.53
C PHE A 148 7.78 -4.41 -7.75
N SER A 149 7.04 -3.31 -7.95
CA SER A 149 7.40 -2.28 -8.91
C SER A 149 7.86 -1.01 -8.21
N ALA A 150 9.16 -0.72 -8.30
CA ALA A 150 9.85 0.56 -8.07
C ALA A 150 9.25 1.58 -7.08
N GLY A 151 8.63 1.12 -6.00
CA GLY A 151 8.04 1.96 -4.95
C GLY A 151 6.63 2.47 -5.23
N GLU A 152 5.92 1.96 -6.24
CA GLU A 152 4.53 2.34 -6.53
C GLU A 152 3.54 1.32 -5.96
N LEU A 153 3.82 0.03 -6.17
CA LEU A 153 2.93 -1.03 -5.76
C LEU A 153 3.68 -2.33 -5.47
N THR A 154 3.18 -3.06 -4.47
CA THR A 154 3.60 -4.42 -4.16
C THR A 154 2.40 -5.36 -4.27
N LEU A 155 2.55 -6.45 -5.04
CA LEU A 155 1.65 -7.59 -5.02
C LEU A 155 2.29 -8.70 -4.20
N GLU A 156 1.64 -9.14 -3.13
CA GLU A 156 2.11 -10.24 -2.29
C GLU A 156 1.03 -11.33 -2.19
N TRP A 157 1.41 -12.56 -1.85
CA TRP A 157 0.47 -13.65 -1.63
C TRP A 157 0.94 -14.66 -0.59
N ASP A 158 0.01 -15.49 -0.11
CA ASP A 158 0.33 -16.61 0.79
C ASP A 158 1.26 -17.62 0.08
N GLN A 159 2.33 -18.04 0.73
CA GLN A 159 3.11 -19.20 0.30
C GLN A 159 2.27 -20.49 0.43
N VAL A 160 2.21 -21.31 -0.62
CA VAL A 160 1.35 -22.52 -0.67
C VAL A 160 2.12 -23.82 -0.87
N ARG A 161 3.35 -23.77 -1.38
CA ARG A 161 4.21 -24.94 -1.69
C ARG A 161 5.23 -25.25 -0.60
N GLN A 162 5.66 -24.26 0.17
CA GLN A 162 6.69 -24.45 1.19
C GLN A 162 6.26 -25.47 2.25
N LYS A 163 7.15 -26.44 2.50
CA LYS A 163 7.03 -27.46 3.55
C LYS A 163 7.71 -26.92 4.82
N GLY A 164 6.96 -26.23 5.67
CA GLY A 164 7.50 -25.61 6.89
C GLY A 164 6.69 -24.39 7.32
N LYS A 165 7.35 -23.44 7.99
CA LYS A 165 6.75 -22.13 8.24
C LYS A 165 6.54 -21.43 6.90
N ARG A 166 5.28 -21.10 6.60
CA ARG A 166 4.87 -20.34 5.42
C ARG A 166 4.75 -18.88 5.80
N GLU A 167 5.14 -18.02 4.89
CA GLU A 167 4.81 -16.61 4.93
C GLU A 167 3.38 -16.46 4.42
N LEU A 168 2.52 -15.91 5.28
CA LEU A 168 1.11 -15.69 5.00
C LEU A 168 0.84 -14.20 5.08
N ILE A 169 -0.06 -13.73 4.24
CA ILE A 169 -0.55 -12.36 4.29
C ILE A 169 -1.23 -12.12 5.64
N GLU A 170 -0.74 -11.13 6.36
CA GLU A 170 -1.34 -10.65 7.59
C GLU A 170 -2.15 -9.39 7.31
N GLU A 171 -3.15 -9.12 8.16
CA GLU A 171 -3.82 -7.83 8.14
C GLU A 171 -2.83 -6.75 8.58
N GLN A 172 -2.89 -5.59 7.93
CA GLN A 172 -2.31 -4.40 8.52
C GLN A 172 -2.82 -4.22 9.96
N ALA A 173 -1.89 -3.84 10.85
CA ALA A 173 -2.23 -3.48 12.20
C ALA A 173 -3.38 -2.46 12.21
N VAL A 174 -4.27 -2.59 13.18
CA VAL A 174 -5.30 -1.57 13.41
C VAL A 174 -4.57 -0.30 13.80
N CYS A 175 -4.87 0.80 13.13
CA CYS A 175 -4.38 2.11 13.54
C CYS A 175 -4.74 2.35 15.00
N THR A 176 -3.74 2.66 15.81
CA THR A 176 -3.97 3.00 17.21
C THR A 176 -4.53 4.41 17.24
N PRO A 177 -5.74 4.65 17.76
CA PRO A 177 -6.24 6.02 17.87
C PRO A 177 -5.33 6.84 18.81
N GLY A 178 -4.59 7.79 18.23
CA GLY A 178 -3.72 8.78 18.89
C GLY A 178 -2.23 8.42 18.80
N ASP A 179 -1.32 9.23 18.24
CA ASP A 179 -1.27 10.63 17.75
C ASP A 179 -0.01 10.73 16.83
N PRO A 180 -0.05 11.29 15.60
CA PRO A 180 0.01 12.75 15.33
C PRO A 180 -1.22 13.26 14.52
N PRO A 181 -1.44 14.58 14.34
CA PRO A 181 -2.71 15.26 14.67
C PRO A 181 -3.98 14.88 13.89
N VAL A 182 -3.85 14.17 12.76
CA VAL A 182 -4.95 13.69 11.93
C VAL A 182 -4.59 12.32 11.36
N GLU A 183 -5.36 11.31 11.75
CA GLU A 183 -5.27 9.94 11.24
C GLU A 183 -6.69 9.45 10.92
N ARG A 184 -6.84 8.72 9.81
CA ARG A 184 -8.07 8.07 9.40
C ARG A 184 -7.73 6.69 8.89
N CYS A 185 -8.34 5.67 9.50
CA CYS A 185 -8.20 4.30 9.04
C CYS A 185 -9.57 3.68 8.76
N LEU A 186 -9.73 3.15 7.55
CA LEU A 186 -10.95 2.51 7.08
C LEU A 186 -10.66 1.07 6.73
N ARG A 187 -11.54 0.16 7.14
CA ARG A 187 -11.48 -1.26 6.78
C ARG A 187 -12.85 -1.65 6.23
N GLU A 188 -12.92 -2.10 4.98
CA GLU A 188 -14.17 -2.28 4.23
C GLU A 188 -14.20 -3.64 3.51
N PRO A 189 -15.24 -4.48 3.70
CA PRO A 189 -16.22 -4.37 4.77
C PRO A 189 -15.56 -4.63 6.13
N SER A 190 -16.00 -3.91 7.17
CA SER A 190 -15.42 -4.02 8.52
C SER A 190 -15.60 -5.40 9.16
N SER A 191 -16.54 -6.21 8.65
CA SER A 191 -16.84 -7.55 9.12
C SER A 191 -15.99 -8.66 8.48
N ALA A 192 -15.28 -8.39 7.38
CA ALA A 192 -14.43 -9.40 6.74
C ALA A 192 -13.03 -9.36 7.33
N SER A 193 -12.40 -10.52 7.51
CA SER A 193 -10.98 -10.65 7.86
C SER A 193 -10.18 -11.36 6.77
N VAL A 194 -8.86 -11.16 6.74
CA VAL A 194 -7.93 -11.94 5.90
C VAL A 194 -8.02 -13.42 6.23
N ALA A 195 -8.23 -13.76 7.51
CA ALA A 195 -8.47 -15.14 7.92
C ALA A 195 -9.75 -15.73 7.29
N ASP A 196 -10.83 -14.94 7.18
CA ASP A 196 -12.07 -15.40 6.54
C ASP A 196 -11.91 -15.56 5.03
N LEU A 197 -11.16 -14.67 4.37
CA LEU A 197 -10.82 -14.84 2.96
C LEU A 197 -10.01 -16.11 2.73
N ARG A 198 -8.99 -16.35 3.55
CA ARG A 198 -8.20 -17.58 3.47
C ARG A 198 -9.04 -18.83 3.71
N ARG A 199 -9.97 -18.80 4.67
CA ARG A 199 -10.89 -19.92 4.94
C ARG A 199 -11.81 -20.20 3.75
N LYS A 200 -12.27 -19.14 3.06
CA LYS A 200 -13.22 -19.24 1.95
C LYS A 200 -12.55 -19.67 0.63
N TYR A 201 -11.40 -19.10 0.31
CA TYR A 201 -10.76 -19.26 -1.00
C TYR A 201 -9.52 -20.16 -0.97
N GLY A 202 -8.87 -20.30 0.18
CA GLY A 202 -7.69 -21.15 0.40
C GLY A 202 -6.36 -20.39 0.40
N MET A 203 -6.27 -19.25 -0.29
CA MET A 203 -5.14 -18.33 -0.22
C MET A 203 -5.60 -16.86 -0.35
N VAL A 204 -4.73 -15.96 0.10
CA VAL A 204 -4.93 -14.51 0.02
C VAL A 204 -3.79 -13.86 -0.78
N PHE A 205 -4.17 -12.93 -1.65
CA PHE A 205 -3.29 -11.95 -2.28
C PHE A 205 -3.50 -10.58 -1.61
N ARG A 206 -2.44 -9.79 -1.48
CA ARG A 206 -2.47 -8.39 -1.07
C ARG A 206 -1.87 -7.53 -2.18
N VAL A 207 -2.61 -6.52 -2.59
CA VAL A 207 -2.12 -5.41 -3.42
C VAL A 207 -1.92 -4.22 -2.48
N SER A 208 -0.69 -3.77 -2.31
CA SER A 208 -0.35 -2.62 -1.46
C SER A 208 0.11 -1.45 -2.31
N PHE A 209 -0.70 -0.39 -2.32
CA PHE A 209 -0.31 0.90 -2.88
C PHE A 209 0.60 1.60 -1.88
N SER A 210 1.84 1.87 -2.30
CA SER A 210 2.83 2.49 -1.43
C SER A 210 2.34 3.86 -0.93
N SER A 211 2.93 4.31 0.19
CA SER A 211 2.54 5.55 0.84
C SER A 211 2.74 6.76 -0.10
N SER A 212 1.64 7.25 -0.68
CA SER A 212 1.67 8.40 -1.59
C SER A 212 1.52 9.68 -0.80
N ASN A 213 2.50 10.58 -0.92
CA ASN A 213 2.39 11.96 -0.46
C ASN A 213 1.36 12.68 -1.34
N TYR A 214 0.14 12.89 -0.85
CA TYR A 214 -0.93 13.52 -1.64
C TYR A 214 -1.09 15.01 -1.33
N PHE A 215 -0.50 15.50 -0.24
CA PHE A 215 -0.58 16.91 0.14
C PHE A 215 0.59 17.28 1.04
N THR A 216 1.40 18.25 0.61
CA THR A 216 2.50 18.80 1.39
C THR A 216 2.45 20.32 1.34
N VAL A 217 2.56 20.97 2.50
CA VAL A 217 2.80 22.42 2.58
C VAL A 217 4.19 22.62 3.13
N TYR A 218 5.05 23.30 2.38
CA TYR A 218 6.42 23.60 2.77
C TYR A 218 6.49 24.78 3.75
N LYS A 219 7.57 24.87 4.53
CA LYS A 219 7.75 25.99 5.48
C LYS A 219 7.80 27.35 4.78
N ASP A 220 8.31 27.39 3.55
CA ASP A 220 8.32 28.56 2.65
C ASP A 220 6.94 28.93 2.07
N GLY A 221 5.90 28.14 2.35
CA GLY A 221 4.52 28.39 1.91
C GLY A 221 4.16 27.79 0.56
N ARG A 222 5.08 27.11 -0.15
CA ARG A 222 4.74 26.32 -1.33
C ARG A 222 3.85 25.14 -0.95
N THR A 223 2.96 24.75 -1.85
CA THR A 223 2.10 23.56 -1.71
C THR A 223 2.37 22.60 -2.86
N ALA A 224 2.37 21.30 -2.56
CA ALA A 224 2.43 20.21 -3.53
C ALA A 224 1.28 19.23 -3.27
N THR A 225 0.66 18.75 -4.36
CA THR A 225 -0.48 17.83 -4.36
C THR A 225 -0.31 16.74 -5.41
#